data_AF-A0A3N5X5L3-F1
#
_entry.id   AF-A0A3N5X5L3-F1
#
_cell.length_a   1.000
_cell.length_b   1.000
_cell.length_c   1.000
_cell.angle_alpha   90.00
_cell.angle_beta   90.00
_cell.angle_gamma   90.00
#
_symmetry.space_group_name_H-M   'P 1'
#
loop_
_entity.id
_entity.type
_entity.pdbx_description
1 polymer ?
#
loop_
_entity_poly.entity_id
_entity_poly.type
_entity_poly.pdbx_seq_one_letter_code
_entity_poly.pdbx_strand_id
1 'polypeptide(L)'
;MVEFYRRVARKAVEHHLLIDFHGAFKPTGLRREYPNVLTHEGVMGLEYLKWSARVTPDHNVTIPFTRMLAGPMDYTPGGFNNVTSAEFQPRGREPMTLGTRAHQLALFVVLESGFTMVADYPEDYRGEKVLDFISRVPVAWDETRVLEGEPGKFIAIARRKGNEWYVGCLTGSDARVLQIPLDFLPSGKLFQAEIYSDAPDAAQFPKKTVKQERAVRGTDVLKVEMVTGGGQAIRIFPAASVEGRN
;
A
#
# COMPACT_ATOMS: atom_id res chain seq x y z
N MET A 1 10.06 13.04 26.98
CA MET A 1 9.16 12.32 26.05
C MET A 1 9.63 10.90 25.72
N VAL A 2 10.87 10.64 25.31
CA VAL A 2 11.32 9.27 24.93
C VAL A 2 11.05 8.20 26.01
N GLU A 3 11.37 8.47 27.27
CA GLU A 3 11.12 7.54 28.38
C GLU A 3 9.62 7.26 28.63
N PHE A 4 8.74 8.18 28.25
CA PHE A 4 7.29 7.94 28.32
C PHE A 4 6.88 6.82 27.35
N TYR A 5 7.31 6.87 26.09
CA TYR A 5 6.98 5.83 25.09
C TYR A 5 7.49 4.45 25.52
N ARG A 6 8.71 4.37 26.07
CA ARG A 6 9.26 3.12 26.62
C ARG A 6 8.45 2.58 27.78
N ARG A 7 8.04 3.45 28.70
CA ARG A 7 7.21 3.07 29.85
C ARG A 7 5.84 2.58 29.42
N VAL A 8 5.21 3.26 28.45
CA VAL A 8 3.93 2.83 27.87
C VAL A 8 4.08 1.47 27.19
N ALA A 9 5.10 1.30 26.34
CA ALA A 9 5.36 0.03 25.66
C ALA A 9 5.52 -1.14 26.64
N ARG A 10 6.37 -0.97 27.67
CA ARG A 10 6.57 -1.97 28.73
C ARG A 10 5.29 -2.26 29.51
N LYS A 11 4.57 -1.22 29.93
CA LYS A 11 3.35 -1.38 30.71
C LYS A 11 2.26 -2.08 29.90
N ALA A 12 2.17 -1.78 28.61
CA ALA A 12 1.26 -2.46 27.70
C ALA A 12 1.57 -3.96 27.55
N VAL A 13 2.85 -4.38 27.57
CA VAL A 13 3.22 -5.80 27.61
C VAL A 13 2.66 -6.50 28.85
N GLU A 14 2.79 -5.88 30.03
CA GLU A 14 2.25 -6.42 31.31
C GLU A 14 0.73 -6.63 31.27
N HIS A 15 0.02 -5.93 30.37
CA HIS A 15 -1.43 -6.00 30.20
C HIS A 15 -1.87 -6.67 28.89
N HIS A 16 -0.94 -7.29 28.14
CA HIS A 16 -1.22 -7.92 26.84
C HIS A 16 -1.86 -6.96 25.81
N LEU A 17 -1.47 -5.69 25.84
CA LEU A 17 -1.96 -4.66 24.94
C LEU A 17 -0.96 -4.38 23.80
N LEU A 18 -1.52 -4.22 22.61
CA LEU A 18 -0.83 -3.74 21.42
C LEU A 18 -0.85 -2.20 21.40
N ILE A 19 0.17 -1.60 20.81
CA ILE A 19 0.35 -0.15 20.77
C ILE A 19 0.60 0.32 19.34
N ASP A 20 -0.12 1.36 18.97
CA ASP A 20 0.11 2.22 17.83
C ASP A 20 0.31 3.66 18.34
N PHE A 21 1.42 4.30 17.98
CA PHE A 21 1.80 5.61 18.48
C PHE A 21 1.59 6.71 17.43
N HIS A 22 0.59 7.56 17.67
CA HIS A 22 0.38 8.83 16.95
C HIS A 22 0.93 10.04 17.71
N GLY A 23 1.13 11.17 17.02
CA GLY A 23 1.77 12.37 17.62
C GLY A 23 3.17 12.10 18.16
N ALA A 24 3.83 11.06 17.62
CA ALA A 24 5.09 10.53 18.10
C ALA A 24 6.28 11.00 17.26
N PHE A 25 7.47 10.97 17.86
CA PHE A 25 8.70 11.08 17.08
C PHE A 25 8.87 9.84 16.20
N LYS A 26 9.71 9.95 15.16
CA LYS A 26 9.98 8.84 14.23
C LYS A 26 10.41 7.57 14.99
N PRO A 27 10.01 6.37 14.55
CA PRO A 27 10.48 5.13 15.16
C PRO A 27 12.01 5.01 15.06
N THR A 28 12.60 4.32 16.02
CA THR A 28 14.06 4.05 16.09
C THR A 28 14.35 2.57 16.36
N GLY A 29 13.39 1.70 16.04
CA GLY A 29 13.51 0.25 16.25
C GLY A 29 12.98 -0.26 17.58
N LEU A 30 12.24 0.54 18.36
CA LEU A 30 11.63 0.14 19.65
C LEU A 30 10.84 -1.19 19.54
N ARG A 31 10.20 -1.44 18.39
CA ARG A 31 9.48 -2.69 18.10
C ARG A 31 10.31 -3.96 18.25
N ARG A 32 11.65 -3.88 18.14
CA ARG A 32 12.55 -5.03 18.35
C ARG A 32 12.64 -5.40 19.82
N GLU A 33 12.63 -4.42 20.71
CA GLU A 33 12.65 -4.62 22.17
C GLU A 33 11.24 -4.92 22.70
N TYR A 34 10.22 -4.23 22.16
CA TYR A 34 8.82 -4.37 22.54
C TYR A 34 7.94 -4.67 21.31
N PRO A 35 7.78 -5.96 20.92
CA PRO A 35 7.02 -6.35 19.73
C PRO A 35 5.52 -6.00 19.77
N ASN A 36 4.98 -5.67 20.94
CA ASN A 36 3.62 -5.15 21.07
C ASN A 36 3.46 -3.73 20.52
N VAL A 37 4.56 -3.00 20.28
CA VAL A 37 4.55 -1.73 19.54
C VAL A 37 4.54 -2.04 18.05
N LEU A 38 3.35 -2.04 17.45
CA LEU A 38 3.16 -2.48 16.07
C LEU A 38 3.66 -1.46 15.06
N THR A 39 3.33 -0.19 15.30
CA THR A 39 3.56 0.88 14.33
C THR A 39 3.56 2.26 15.00
N HIS A 40 3.91 3.29 14.23
CA HIS A 40 3.84 4.70 14.62
C HIS A 40 3.31 5.50 13.45
N GLU A 41 2.62 6.60 13.65
CA GLU A 41 2.39 7.56 12.56
C GLU A 41 3.72 8.31 12.26
N GLY A 42 3.98 9.42 12.96
CA GLY A 42 5.23 10.18 12.83
C GLY A 42 5.49 10.68 11.40
N VAL A 43 4.43 10.95 10.65
CA VAL A 43 4.41 11.41 9.25
C VAL A 43 3.12 12.18 9.00
N MET A 44 3.04 12.95 7.92
CA MET A 44 1.73 13.43 7.46
C MET A 44 0.97 12.23 6.88
N GLY A 45 0.10 11.62 7.69
CA GLY A 45 -0.78 10.52 7.29
C GLY A 45 -1.98 11.01 6.48
N LEU A 46 -2.84 10.08 6.03
CA LEU A 46 -3.97 10.41 5.15
C LEU A 46 -4.93 11.44 5.78
N GLU A 47 -4.98 11.51 7.10
CA GLU A 47 -5.80 12.48 7.85
C GLU A 47 -5.56 13.95 7.45
N TYR A 48 -4.36 14.30 6.98
CA TYR A 48 -4.03 15.67 6.55
C TYR A 48 -4.89 16.15 5.38
N LEU A 49 -5.53 15.24 4.64
CA LEU A 49 -6.50 15.59 3.59
C LEU A 49 -7.84 16.10 4.12
N LYS A 50 -8.08 16.02 5.44
CA LYS A 50 -9.27 16.62 6.06
C LYS A 50 -9.15 18.13 6.25
N TRP A 51 -7.94 18.68 6.27
CA TRP A 51 -7.68 20.11 6.52
C TRP A 51 -6.60 20.74 5.64
N SER A 52 -6.00 19.98 4.71
CA SER A 52 -4.95 20.49 3.80
C SER A 52 -4.88 19.67 2.51
N ALA A 53 -4.10 20.13 1.53
CA ALA A 53 -3.77 19.38 0.31
C ALA A 53 -2.30 18.88 0.31
N ARG A 54 -1.70 18.71 1.49
CA ARG A 54 -0.25 18.44 1.61
C ARG A 54 0.14 16.99 1.37
N VAL A 55 -0.81 16.07 1.51
CA VAL A 55 -0.61 14.63 1.32
C VAL A 55 -0.94 14.29 -0.13
N THR A 56 0.04 14.50 -1.00
CA THR A 56 -0.07 14.30 -2.46
C THR A 56 0.50 12.93 -2.87
N PRO A 57 0.28 12.50 -4.13
CA PRO A 57 0.97 11.34 -4.66
C PRO A 57 2.51 11.43 -4.57
N ASP A 58 3.08 12.63 -4.75
CA ASP A 58 4.53 12.89 -4.57
C ASP A 58 4.99 12.64 -3.13
N HIS A 59 4.17 12.99 -2.14
CA HIS A 59 4.42 12.67 -0.73
C HIS A 59 4.46 11.15 -0.54
N ASN A 60 3.48 10.42 -1.10
CA ASN A 60 3.40 8.96 -0.96
C ASN A 60 4.60 8.23 -1.57
N VAL A 61 5.15 8.71 -2.69
CA VAL A 61 6.37 8.13 -3.29
C VAL A 61 7.65 8.62 -2.63
N THR A 62 7.60 9.66 -1.79
CA THR A 62 8.76 10.15 -1.00
C THR A 62 8.93 9.37 0.31
N ILE A 63 7.82 9.01 0.96
CA ILE A 63 7.84 8.36 2.27
C ILE A 63 8.67 7.06 2.31
N PRO A 64 8.59 6.14 1.32
CA PRO A 64 9.39 4.91 1.30
C PRO A 64 10.91 5.14 1.41
N PHE A 65 11.39 6.28 0.93
CA PHE A 65 12.82 6.65 0.92
C PHE A 65 13.22 7.55 2.08
N THR A 66 12.28 7.90 2.96
CA THR A 66 12.51 8.83 4.07
C THR A 66 11.97 8.26 5.37
N ARG A 67 10.70 8.52 5.71
CA ARG A 67 10.09 8.10 6.98
C ARG A 67 10.06 6.57 7.14
N MET A 68 9.80 5.81 6.09
CA MET A 68 9.70 4.34 6.19
C MET A 68 11.05 3.68 6.49
N LEU A 69 12.17 4.32 6.17
CA LEU A 69 13.50 3.82 6.55
C LEU A 69 13.65 3.70 8.08
N ALA A 70 12.87 4.47 8.84
CA ALA A 70 12.89 4.46 10.30
C ALA A 70 12.10 3.28 10.91
N GLY A 71 11.16 2.69 10.14
CA GLY A 71 10.26 1.63 10.59
C GLY A 71 8.84 1.76 10.03
N PRO A 72 7.94 0.81 10.35
CA PRO A 72 6.58 0.78 9.86
C PRO A 72 5.81 2.06 10.22
N MET A 73 4.73 2.33 9.49
CA MET A 73 3.88 3.46 9.79
C MET A 73 2.40 3.21 9.61
N ASP A 74 1.59 3.67 10.58
CA ASP A 74 0.16 3.78 10.37
C ASP A 74 -0.13 5.00 9.50
N TYR A 75 -0.27 4.76 8.20
CA TYR A 75 -0.61 5.80 7.24
C TYR A 75 -2.13 6.01 7.10
N THR A 76 -2.92 5.02 7.55
CA THR A 76 -4.36 4.88 7.30
C THR A 76 -4.75 4.90 5.80
N PRO A 77 -4.27 3.95 4.98
CA PRO A 77 -4.59 3.93 3.55
C PRO A 77 -6.07 3.58 3.27
N GLY A 78 -6.43 3.59 1.98
CA GLY A 78 -7.72 3.11 1.52
C GLY A 78 -8.81 4.19 1.43
N GLY A 79 -8.45 5.45 1.20
CA GLY A 79 -9.42 6.48 0.83
C GLY A 79 -10.07 6.17 -0.52
N PHE A 80 -11.39 6.08 -0.58
CA PHE A 80 -12.16 5.68 -1.75
C PHE A 80 -12.90 6.84 -2.41
N ASN A 81 -13.06 7.97 -1.72
CA ASN A 81 -13.52 9.20 -2.35
C ASN A 81 -12.37 9.94 -3.09
N ASN A 82 -11.78 9.28 -4.09
CA ASN A 82 -10.70 9.81 -4.92
C ASN A 82 -11.18 10.95 -5.82
N VAL A 83 -10.40 12.02 -5.91
CA VAL A 83 -10.67 13.19 -6.76
C VAL A 83 -9.38 13.72 -7.39
N THR A 84 -9.50 14.48 -8.47
CA THR A 84 -8.35 15.16 -9.06
C THR A 84 -7.88 16.31 -8.16
N SER A 85 -6.63 16.76 -8.33
CA SER A 85 -6.12 17.91 -7.57
C SER A 85 -6.94 19.19 -7.80
N ALA A 86 -7.59 19.32 -8.96
CA ALA A 86 -8.45 20.46 -9.28
C ALA A 86 -9.81 20.43 -8.56
N GLU A 87 -10.32 19.23 -8.26
CA GLU A 87 -11.61 19.03 -7.58
C GLU A 87 -11.46 18.93 -6.06
N PHE A 88 -10.24 18.71 -5.57
CA PHE A 88 -9.96 18.47 -4.17
C PHE A 88 -10.36 19.65 -3.28
N GLN A 89 -11.09 19.33 -2.22
CA GLN A 89 -11.46 20.26 -1.16
C GLN A 89 -11.26 19.59 0.21
N PRO A 90 -10.44 20.18 1.11
CA PRO A 90 -10.25 19.62 2.44
C PRO A 90 -11.54 19.70 3.24
N ARG A 91 -11.97 18.58 3.82
CA ARG A 91 -13.20 18.51 4.62
C ARG A 91 -13.15 17.39 5.65
N GLY A 92 -13.78 17.62 6.80
CA GLY A 92 -13.79 16.67 7.92
C GLY A 92 -14.81 15.54 7.81
N ARG A 93 -15.86 15.72 6.99
CA ARG A 93 -16.91 14.71 6.71
C ARG A 93 -16.80 14.28 5.26
N GLU A 94 -16.90 12.97 5.01
CA GLU A 94 -16.75 12.36 3.67
C GLU A 94 -15.47 12.87 2.98
N PRO A 95 -14.29 12.77 3.63
CA PRO A 95 -13.07 13.40 3.15
C PRO A 95 -12.73 12.96 1.73
N MET A 96 -12.06 13.83 0.99
CA MET A 96 -11.59 13.50 -0.34
C MET A 96 -10.16 12.97 -0.27
N THR A 97 -9.79 12.13 -1.23
CA THR A 97 -8.44 11.57 -1.32
C THR A 97 -7.79 11.97 -2.64
N LEU A 98 -6.50 12.36 -2.58
CA LEU A 98 -5.69 12.61 -3.77
C LEU A 98 -5.04 11.33 -4.29
N GLY A 99 -4.83 11.28 -5.61
CA GLY A 99 -4.37 10.08 -6.31
C GLY A 99 -5.52 9.14 -6.67
N THR A 100 -5.22 8.14 -7.50
CA THR A 100 -6.25 7.22 -8.01
C THR A 100 -6.65 6.15 -7.00
N ARG A 101 -7.74 5.44 -7.28
CA ARG A 101 -8.16 4.27 -6.51
C ARG A 101 -7.09 3.18 -6.54
N ALA A 102 -6.44 2.94 -7.68
CA ALA A 102 -5.37 1.95 -7.75
C ALA A 102 -4.10 2.38 -6.98
N HIS A 103 -3.80 3.68 -6.92
CA HIS A 103 -2.78 4.24 -6.02
C HIS A 103 -3.10 3.86 -4.56
N GLN A 104 -4.34 4.07 -4.12
CA GLN A 104 -4.76 3.75 -2.75
C GLN A 104 -4.68 2.25 -2.43
N LEU A 105 -4.93 1.36 -3.39
CA LEU A 105 -4.72 -0.08 -3.20
C LEU A 105 -3.24 -0.43 -3.06
N ALA A 106 -2.38 0.17 -3.89
CA ALA A 106 -0.95 -0.10 -3.88
C ALA A 106 -0.27 0.35 -2.58
N LEU A 107 -0.83 1.34 -1.87
CA LEU A 107 -0.34 1.76 -0.55
C LEU A 107 -0.32 0.63 0.47
N PHE A 108 -1.28 -0.32 0.42
CA PHE A 108 -1.31 -1.47 1.35
C PHE A 108 -0.08 -2.40 1.20
N VAL A 109 0.60 -2.36 0.05
CA VAL A 109 1.82 -3.14 -0.19
C VAL A 109 3.07 -2.28 0.01
N VAL A 110 3.06 -1.05 -0.51
CA VAL A 110 4.23 -0.18 -0.45
C VAL A 110 4.50 0.25 0.99
N LEU A 111 3.48 0.71 1.71
CA LEU A 111 3.61 1.26 3.06
C LEU A 111 3.47 0.17 4.12
N GLU A 112 4.60 -0.27 4.69
CA GLU A 112 4.62 -1.33 5.68
C GLU A 112 3.99 -0.89 7.00
N SER A 113 3.04 -1.67 7.49
CA SER A 113 2.56 -1.59 8.87
C SER A 113 2.09 -2.95 9.35
N GLY A 114 2.40 -3.29 10.60
CA GLY A 114 1.86 -4.50 11.26
C GLY A 114 0.38 -4.38 11.64
N PHE A 115 -0.20 -3.21 11.43
CA PHE A 115 -1.60 -2.86 11.64
C PHE A 115 -2.00 -1.85 10.56
N THR A 116 -3.04 -2.15 9.77
CA THR A 116 -3.48 -1.24 8.69
C THR A 116 -4.96 -0.94 8.82
N MET A 117 -5.30 0.31 8.57
CA MET A 117 -6.69 0.75 8.47
C MET A 117 -7.22 0.58 7.04
N VAL A 118 -8.54 0.54 6.91
CA VAL A 118 -9.30 0.80 5.69
C VAL A 118 -10.12 2.05 6.01
N ALA A 119 -9.61 3.22 5.60
CA ALA A 119 -9.85 4.48 6.33
C ALA A 119 -11.16 5.24 6.02
N ASP A 120 -11.89 4.86 4.98
CA ASP A 120 -13.05 5.59 4.47
C ASP A 120 -14.39 5.07 5.03
N TYR A 121 -15.49 5.67 4.58
CA TYR A 121 -16.83 5.24 4.97
C TYR A 121 -17.17 3.85 4.39
N PRO A 122 -17.78 2.95 5.18
CA PRO A 122 -18.27 1.64 4.71
C PRO A 122 -19.10 1.72 3.42
N GLU A 123 -19.87 2.79 3.25
CA GLU A 123 -20.71 3.05 2.07
C GLU A 123 -19.89 3.21 0.79
N ASP A 124 -18.73 3.87 0.86
CA ASP A 124 -17.85 4.13 -0.29
C ASP A 124 -17.18 2.85 -0.81
N TYR A 125 -17.12 1.82 0.03
CA TYR A 125 -16.60 0.51 -0.33
C TYR A 125 -17.65 -0.42 -0.95
N ARG A 126 -18.95 -0.12 -0.79
CA ARG A 126 -20.01 -1.07 -1.14
C ARG A 126 -20.06 -1.31 -2.65
N GLY A 127 -19.91 -2.59 -3.05
CA GLY A 127 -19.95 -3.00 -4.46
C GLY A 127 -18.64 -2.82 -5.22
N GLU A 128 -17.59 -2.35 -4.54
CA GLU A 128 -16.27 -2.14 -5.14
C GLU A 128 -15.50 -3.46 -5.27
N LYS A 129 -15.25 -3.88 -6.51
CA LYS A 129 -14.50 -5.12 -6.81
C LYS A 129 -13.07 -5.11 -6.26
N VAL A 130 -12.52 -3.93 -6.01
CA VAL A 130 -11.18 -3.74 -5.44
C VAL A 130 -11.07 -4.18 -3.98
N LEU A 131 -12.18 -4.36 -3.27
CA LEU A 131 -12.20 -4.94 -1.91
C LEU A 131 -11.65 -6.38 -1.86
N ASP A 132 -11.74 -7.12 -2.97
CA ASP A 132 -11.14 -8.45 -3.07
C ASP A 132 -9.64 -8.40 -2.76
N PHE A 133 -8.94 -7.35 -3.19
CA PHE A 133 -7.53 -7.15 -2.89
C PHE A 133 -7.32 -6.81 -1.41
N ILE A 134 -8.06 -5.83 -0.88
CA ILE A 134 -7.93 -5.36 0.52
C ILE A 134 -8.21 -6.49 1.52
N SER A 135 -9.19 -7.35 1.24
CA SER A 135 -9.51 -8.49 2.10
C SER A 135 -8.44 -9.58 2.13
N ARG A 136 -7.48 -9.55 1.19
CA ARG A 136 -6.46 -10.59 1.01
C ARG A 136 -5.05 -10.09 1.28
N VAL A 137 -4.77 -8.80 1.19
CA VAL A 137 -3.42 -8.26 1.42
C VAL A 137 -3.03 -8.43 2.90
N PRO A 138 -1.91 -9.09 3.21
CA PRO A 138 -1.48 -9.30 4.59
C PRO A 138 -0.78 -8.04 5.14
N VAL A 139 -0.67 -7.97 6.46
CA VAL A 139 0.09 -6.92 7.19
C VAL A 139 1.46 -7.40 7.67
N ALA A 140 1.77 -8.69 7.45
CA ALA A 140 3.03 -9.30 7.84
C ALA A 140 3.63 -10.08 6.67
N TRP A 141 4.92 -9.89 6.46
CA TRP A 141 5.63 -10.32 5.26
C TRP A 141 6.83 -11.20 5.64
N ASP A 142 7.03 -12.28 4.89
CA ASP A 142 8.17 -13.17 5.05
C ASP A 142 9.38 -12.65 4.23
N GLU A 143 9.11 -11.88 3.18
CA GLU A 143 10.13 -11.32 2.29
C GLU A 143 9.66 -9.99 1.71
N THR A 144 10.60 -9.08 1.47
CA THR A 144 10.35 -7.79 0.79
C THR A 144 11.48 -7.54 -0.19
N ARG A 145 11.12 -7.15 -1.41
CA ARG A 145 12.04 -6.77 -2.49
C ARG A 145 11.61 -5.42 -3.05
N VAL A 146 12.51 -4.44 -2.98
CA VAL A 146 12.35 -3.19 -3.73
C VAL A 146 12.78 -3.49 -5.16
N LEU A 147 11.85 -3.41 -6.10
CA LEU A 147 12.06 -3.80 -7.49
C LEU A 147 12.67 -2.63 -8.27
N GLU A 148 12.12 -1.44 -8.06
CA GLU A 148 12.55 -0.21 -8.72
C GLU A 148 12.04 1.00 -7.93
N GLY A 149 12.69 2.15 -8.07
CA GLY A 149 12.16 3.39 -7.54
C GLY A 149 13.13 4.56 -7.60
N GLU A 150 12.56 5.75 -7.59
CA GLU A 150 13.28 7.01 -7.55
C GLU A 150 12.59 7.93 -6.52
N PRO A 151 13.32 8.44 -5.51
CA PRO A 151 12.75 9.25 -4.44
C PRO A 151 11.94 10.44 -4.98
N GLY A 152 10.68 10.56 -4.53
CA GLY A 152 9.79 11.64 -4.95
C GLY A 152 9.21 11.47 -6.35
N LYS A 153 9.49 10.36 -7.05
CA LYS A 153 8.99 10.09 -8.40
C LYS A 153 8.13 8.83 -8.48
N PHE A 154 8.65 7.69 -8.05
CA PHE A 154 7.90 6.42 -8.10
C PHE A 154 8.56 5.34 -7.24
N ILE A 155 7.81 4.26 -6.99
CA ILE A 155 8.34 3.06 -6.35
C ILE A 155 7.56 1.82 -6.78
N ALA A 156 8.26 0.70 -6.89
CA ALA A 156 7.69 -0.64 -7.06
C ALA A 156 8.30 -1.58 -6.00
N ILE A 157 7.44 -2.22 -5.20
CA ILE A 157 7.83 -3.19 -4.16
C ILE A 157 7.07 -4.49 -4.37
N ALA A 158 7.75 -5.63 -4.27
CA ALA A 158 7.16 -6.94 -4.08
C ALA A 158 7.33 -7.42 -2.63
N ARG A 159 6.29 -7.99 -2.04
CA ARG A 159 6.34 -8.63 -0.72
C ARG A 159 5.73 -10.02 -0.78
N ARG A 160 6.30 -10.97 -0.03
CA ARG A 160 5.82 -12.36 0.02
C ARG A 160 5.20 -12.68 1.37
N LYS A 161 4.10 -13.42 1.36
CA LYS A 161 3.56 -14.12 2.52
C LYS A 161 3.20 -15.55 2.14
N GLY A 162 3.87 -16.52 2.77
CA GLY A 162 3.79 -17.93 2.37
C GLY A 162 4.22 -18.10 0.92
N ASN A 163 3.30 -18.58 0.08
CA ASN A 163 3.50 -18.80 -1.35
C ASN A 163 2.91 -17.67 -2.23
N GLU A 164 2.33 -16.64 -1.62
CA GLU A 164 1.71 -15.52 -2.34
C GLU A 164 2.62 -14.30 -2.32
N TRP A 165 2.66 -13.61 -3.44
CA TRP A 165 3.37 -12.35 -3.62
C TRP A 165 2.37 -11.22 -3.86
N TYR A 166 2.71 -10.05 -3.36
CA TYR A 166 1.94 -8.83 -3.54
C TYR A 166 2.88 -7.77 -4.09
N VAL A 167 2.50 -7.13 -5.18
CA VAL A 167 3.27 -6.06 -5.81
C VAL A 167 2.47 -4.77 -5.71
N GLY A 168 3.11 -3.72 -5.21
CA GLY A 168 2.55 -2.37 -5.18
C GLY A 168 3.45 -1.43 -5.97
N CYS A 169 2.86 -0.71 -6.90
CA CYS A 169 3.52 0.32 -7.70
C CYS A 169 2.79 1.65 -7.49
N LEU A 170 3.56 2.70 -7.25
CA LEU A 170 3.06 4.07 -7.10
C LEU A 170 3.86 5.00 -8.00
N THR A 171 3.19 5.99 -8.60
CA THR A 171 3.84 7.12 -9.24
C THR A 171 3.34 8.42 -8.62
N GLY A 172 4.21 9.44 -8.62
CA GLY A 172 3.89 10.79 -8.22
C GLY A 172 3.14 11.54 -9.32
N SER A 173 3.48 12.81 -9.51
CA SER A 173 2.85 13.71 -10.49
C SER A 173 3.07 13.32 -11.95
N ASP A 174 4.09 12.51 -12.25
CA ASP A 174 4.39 12.06 -13.61
C ASP A 174 3.70 10.72 -13.92
N ALA A 175 2.98 10.63 -15.03
CA ALA A 175 2.50 9.34 -15.56
C ALA A 175 3.71 8.46 -15.94
N ARG A 176 3.58 7.14 -15.78
CA ARG A 176 4.74 6.24 -15.86
C ARG A 176 4.38 4.86 -16.39
N VAL A 177 5.32 4.29 -17.12
CA VAL A 177 5.30 2.88 -17.54
C VAL A 177 6.55 2.20 -16.98
N LEU A 178 6.37 1.11 -16.23
CA LEU A 178 7.46 0.28 -15.72
C LEU A 178 7.43 -1.11 -16.37
N GLN A 179 8.61 -1.72 -16.49
CA GLN A 179 8.78 -3.11 -16.90
C GLN A 179 9.30 -3.87 -15.69
N ILE A 180 8.43 -4.63 -15.02
CA ILE A 180 8.75 -5.33 -13.77
C ILE A 180 9.03 -6.80 -14.07
N PRO A 181 10.30 -7.26 -14.00
CA PRO A 181 10.62 -8.68 -14.09
C PRO A 181 10.03 -9.42 -12.90
N LEU A 182 9.49 -10.63 -13.16
CA LEU A 182 8.94 -11.50 -12.13
C LEU A 182 9.95 -12.54 -11.61
N ASP A 183 11.25 -12.28 -11.76
CA ASP A 183 12.34 -13.21 -11.39
C ASP A 183 12.40 -13.55 -9.89
N PHE A 184 11.64 -12.84 -9.06
CA PHE A 184 11.41 -13.16 -7.66
C PHE A 184 10.47 -14.35 -7.44
N LEU A 185 9.70 -14.75 -8.45
CA LEU A 185 8.89 -15.95 -8.42
C LEU A 185 9.78 -17.19 -8.53
N PRO A 186 9.48 -18.28 -7.79
CA PRO A 186 10.17 -19.55 -7.94
C PRO A 186 10.19 -20.05 -9.40
N SER A 187 11.39 -20.37 -9.89
CA SER A 187 11.59 -20.86 -11.26
C SER A 187 10.77 -22.12 -11.58
N GLY A 188 10.32 -22.24 -12.83
CA GLY A 188 9.54 -23.37 -13.35
C GLY A 188 8.07 -23.43 -12.88
N LYS A 189 7.67 -22.65 -11.87
CA LYS A 189 6.29 -22.65 -11.36
C LYS A 189 5.38 -21.71 -12.16
N LEU A 190 4.10 -22.07 -12.21
CA LEU A 190 3.03 -21.26 -12.78
C LEU A 190 2.25 -20.59 -11.65
N PHE A 191 1.98 -19.30 -11.81
CA PHE A 191 1.22 -18.47 -10.89
C PHE A 191 0.04 -17.82 -11.61
N GLN A 192 -0.96 -17.41 -10.85
CA GLN A 192 -2.03 -16.53 -11.27
C GLN A 192 -1.79 -15.14 -10.68
N ALA A 193 -1.81 -14.11 -11.53
CA ALA A 193 -1.74 -12.71 -11.13
C ALA A 193 -3.12 -12.05 -11.27
N GLU A 194 -3.67 -11.57 -10.16
CA GLU A 194 -4.78 -10.63 -10.13
C GLU A 194 -4.21 -9.21 -10.10
N ILE A 195 -4.47 -8.44 -11.16
CA ILE A 195 -3.91 -7.11 -11.39
C ILE A 195 -5.02 -6.08 -11.26
N TYR A 196 -4.84 -5.12 -10.35
CA TYR A 196 -5.74 -3.99 -10.11
C TYR A 196 -5.02 -2.71 -10.55
N SER A 197 -5.41 -2.14 -11.68
CA SER A 197 -4.75 -1.00 -12.30
C SER A 197 -5.65 0.22 -12.40
N ASP A 198 -5.03 1.37 -12.65
CA ASP A 198 -5.71 2.53 -13.20
C ASP A 198 -6.47 2.14 -14.49
N ALA A 199 -7.67 2.70 -14.66
CA ALA A 199 -8.33 2.70 -15.96
C ALA A 199 -7.65 3.70 -16.93
N PRO A 200 -7.80 3.55 -18.25
CA PRO A 200 -7.18 4.46 -19.22
C PRO A 200 -7.54 5.94 -19.01
N ASP A 201 -8.72 6.22 -18.47
CA ASP A 201 -9.25 7.56 -18.18
C ASP A 201 -9.18 7.92 -16.69
N ALA A 202 -8.42 7.18 -15.87
CA ALA A 202 -8.33 7.41 -14.43
C ALA A 202 -7.64 8.74 -14.06
N ALA A 203 -6.89 9.36 -14.98
CA ALA A 203 -6.34 10.70 -14.76
C ALA A 203 -7.45 11.75 -14.59
N GLN A 204 -8.57 11.59 -15.32
CA GLN A 204 -9.74 12.46 -15.20
C GLN A 204 -10.78 11.88 -14.23
N PHE A 205 -10.86 10.55 -14.11
CA PHE A 205 -11.82 9.85 -13.28
C PHE A 205 -11.11 8.93 -12.28
N PRO A 206 -10.49 9.48 -11.21
CA PRO A 206 -9.54 8.76 -10.36
C PRO A 206 -10.12 7.57 -9.59
N LYS A 207 -11.45 7.42 -9.54
CA LYS A 207 -12.12 6.23 -8.97
C LYS A 207 -12.11 5.02 -9.91
N LYS A 208 -11.95 5.21 -11.22
CA LYS A 208 -12.05 4.12 -12.21
C LYS A 208 -10.81 3.23 -12.18
N THR A 209 -11.06 1.92 -12.08
CA THR A 209 -10.03 0.88 -12.06
C THR A 209 -10.36 -0.23 -13.04
N VAL A 210 -9.36 -1.02 -13.39
CA VAL A 210 -9.51 -2.26 -14.17
C VAL A 210 -8.95 -3.41 -13.35
N LYS A 211 -9.69 -4.53 -13.30
CA LYS A 211 -9.23 -5.81 -12.76
C LYS A 211 -8.92 -6.75 -13.92
N GLN A 212 -7.74 -7.33 -13.92
CA GLN A 212 -7.32 -8.34 -14.90
C GLN A 212 -6.75 -9.55 -14.19
N GLU A 213 -6.83 -10.69 -14.86
CA GLU A 213 -6.31 -11.96 -14.39
C GLU A 213 -5.40 -12.55 -15.47
N ARG A 214 -4.17 -12.92 -15.08
CA ARG A 214 -3.16 -13.41 -16.02
C ARG A 214 -2.31 -14.52 -15.39
N ALA A 215 -2.13 -15.61 -16.13
CA ALA A 215 -1.15 -16.62 -15.77
C ALA A 215 0.28 -16.09 -16.03
N VAL A 216 1.16 -16.24 -15.04
CA VAL A 216 2.54 -15.73 -15.08
C VAL A 216 3.56 -16.73 -14.53
N ARG A 217 4.82 -16.57 -14.93
CA ARG A 217 6.00 -17.33 -14.50
C ARG A 217 7.12 -16.38 -14.10
N GLY A 218 8.15 -16.91 -13.43
CA GLY A 218 9.32 -16.11 -13.06
C GLY A 218 10.16 -15.58 -14.24
N THR A 219 9.91 -16.08 -15.45
CA THR A 219 10.55 -15.59 -16.69
C THR A 219 9.79 -14.43 -17.34
N ASP A 220 8.60 -14.09 -16.86
CA ASP A 220 7.78 -13.05 -17.44
C ASP A 220 8.15 -11.66 -16.94
N VAL A 221 7.78 -10.66 -17.71
CA VAL A 221 7.85 -9.23 -17.36
C VAL A 221 6.45 -8.65 -17.39
N LEU A 222 6.05 -7.96 -16.31
CA LEU A 222 4.80 -7.22 -16.25
C LEU A 222 5.01 -5.77 -16.64
N LYS A 223 4.24 -5.32 -17.63
CA LYS A 223 4.12 -3.90 -17.97
C LYS A 223 3.14 -3.25 -16.99
N VAL A 224 3.63 -2.31 -16.19
CA VAL A 224 2.83 -1.54 -15.23
C VAL A 224 2.63 -0.15 -15.78
N GLU A 225 1.40 0.22 -16.10
CA GLU A 225 1.04 1.56 -16.59
C GLU A 225 0.27 2.31 -15.51
N MET A 226 0.76 3.49 -15.14
CA MET A 226 0.18 4.34 -14.09
C MET A 226 -0.05 5.73 -14.65
N VAL A 227 -1.25 6.26 -14.45
CA VAL A 227 -1.55 7.67 -14.78
C VAL A 227 -0.89 8.60 -13.76
N THR A 228 -0.99 9.91 -13.94
CA THR A 228 -0.54 10.89 -12.93
C THR A 228 -1.21 10.62 -11.58
N GLY A 229 -0.41 10.56 -10.50
CA GLY A 229 -0.86 10.19 -9.17
C GLY A 229 -1.44 8.78 -9.06
N GLY A 230 -1.12 7.93 -10.04
CA GLY A 230 -1.67 6.60 -10.23
C GLY A 230 -0.91 5.51 -9.48
N GLY A 231 -1.34 4.27 -9.71
CA GLY A 231 -0.74 3.10 -9.09
C GLY A 231 -1.24 1.79 -9.67
N GLN A 232 -0.65 0.70 -9.20
CA GLN A 232 -1.08 -0.66 -9.53
C GLN A 232 -0.82 -1.59 -8.35
N ALA A 233 -1.82 -2.39 -7.99
CA ALA A 233 -1.73 -3.41 -6.95
C ALA A 233 -1.93 -4.78 -7.59
N ILE A 234 -1.06 -5.74 -7.26
CA ILE A 234 -1.07 -7.07 -7.87
C ILE A 234 -0.98 -8.10 -6.77
N ARG A 235 -1.83 -9.12 -6.82
CA ARG A 235 -1.71 -10.33 -6.01
C ARG A 235 -1.32 -11.48 -6.94
N ILE A 236 -0.23 -12.17 -6.62
CA ILE A 236 0.31 -13.27 -7.40
C ILE A 236 0.35 -14.51 -6.50
N PHE A 237 -0.40 -15.55 -6.85
CA PHE A 237 -0.54 -16.76 -6.04
C PHE A 237 -0.36 -18.02 -6.90
N PRO A 238 0.03 -19.17 -6.32
CA PRO A 238 0.23 -20.38 -7.10
C PRO A 238 -1.03 -20.71 -7.90
N ALA A 239 -0.87 -21.00 -9.19
CA ALA A 239 -1.99 -21.47 -9.98
C ALA A 239 -2.49 -22.79 -9.40
N ALA A 240 -3.81 -22.99 -9.34
CA ALA A 240 -4.37 -24.28 -8.92
C ALA A 240 -3.78 -25.38 -9.81
N SER A 241 -3.26 -26.44 -9.21
CA SER A 241 -2.87 -27.63 -9.97
C SER A 241 -4.10 -28.12 -10.72
N VAL A 242 -3.98 -28.24 -12.04
CA VAL A 242 -4.93 -29.05 -12.81
C VAL A 242 -4.67 -30.50 -12.41
N GLU A 243 -5.21 -30.91 -11.27
CA GLU A 243 -5.39 -32.34 -11.03
C GLU A 243 -6.37 -32.82 -12.09
N GLY A 244 -5.88 -33.72 -12.94
CA GLY A 244 -6.55 -34.16 -14.16
C GLY A 244 -7.99 -34.57 -13.91
N ARG A 245 -8.91 -33.87 -14.55
CA ARG A 245 -10.16 -34.51 -14.98
C ARG A 245 -9.79 -35.44 -16.12
N ASN A 246 -9.42 -36.67 -15.78
CA ASN A 246 -9.59 -37.82 -16.67
C ASN A 246 -10.97 -38.41 -16.42
#